data_AF-T0ZT83-F1
#
_entry.id   AF-T0ZT83-F1
#
_cell.length_a   1.000
_cell.length_b   1.000
_cell.length_c   1.000
_cell.angle_alpha   90.00
_cell.angle_beta   90.00
_cell.angle_gamma   90.00
#
_symmetry.space_group_name_H-M   'P 1'
#
loop_
_entity.id
_entity.type
_entity.pdbx_description
1 polymer ?
#
loop_
_entity_poly.entity_id
_entity_poly.type
_entity_poly.pdbx_seq_one_letter_code
_entity_poly.pdbx_strand_id
1 'polypeptide(L)'
;TVDADCQIVGDAKLVLESLLEQLPPRPRPEWRAKVDGWRDRHPLRHPHNGLLQPQEVLAACYQRLGPEDVTVADVGLNQMWAAASWTGTEPGIFLNSGGQGTMGFALPAAIGAQAAHPGRRVISVCGEGGFMMTIQELATAVEAGLPVKVIILNNRQLGMVRQFQDVFYAGVRSQVDHTVTPDFQL
;
A
#
# COMPACT_ATOMS: atom_id res chain seq x y z
N THR A 1 9.98 23.55 0.03
CA THR A 1 9.22 23.62 -1.23
C THR A 1 10.19 23.38 -2.37
N VAL A 2 9.77 22.69 -3.42
CA VAL A 2 10.57 22.52 -4.64
C VAL A 2 10.03 23.54 -5.63
N ASP A 3 10.87 24.45 -6.10
CA ASP A 3 10.48 25.44 -7.10
C ASP A 3 10.45 24.78 -8.49
N ALA A 4 9.42 25.09 -9.27
CA ALA A 4 9.29 24.60 -10.63
C ALA A 4 9.87 25.63 -11.62
N ASP A 5 10.79 25.18 -12.49
CA ASP A 5 11.39 26.02 -13.54
C ASP A 5 10.34 26.51 -14.56
N CYS A 6 9.31 25.69 -14.81
CA CYS A 6 8.17 26.01 -15.66
C CYS A 6 6.89 25.49 -15.01
N GLN A 7 5.91 26.37 -14.83
CA GLN A 7 4.62 26.06 -14.22
C GLN A 7 3.52 26.07 -15.27
N ILE A 8 2.83 24.96 -15.43
CA ILE A 8 1.61 24.86 -16.22
C ILE A 8 0.49 24.49 -15.26
N VAL A 9 -0.44 25.42 -15.05
CA VAL A 9 -1.57 25.25 -14.12
C VAL A 9 -2.78 24.78 -14.92
N GLY A 10 -3.20 23.53 -14.72
CA GLY A 10 -4.35 22.94 -15.40
C GLY A 10 -4.57 21.48 -15.00
N ASP A 11 -5.63 20.89 -15.53
CA ASP A 11 -5.87 19.44 -15.40
C ASP A 11 -4.74 18.66 -16.10
N ALA A 12 -4.17 17.68 -15.40
CA ALA A 12 -2.99 16.97 -15.87
C ALA A 12 -3.23 16.21 -17.18
N LYS A 13 -4.43 15.68 -17.40
CA LYS A 13 -4.77 14.97 -18.64
C LYS A 13 -4.86 15.94 -19.81
N LEU A 14 -5.62 17.03 -19.65
CA LEU A 14 -5.79 18.03 -20.71
C LEU A 14 -4.44 18.69 -21.09
N VAL A 15 -3.61 19.01 -20.10
CA VAL A 15 -2.27 19.56 -20.33
C VAL A 15 -1.38 18.56 -21.08
N LEU A 16 -1.40 17.28 -20.68
CA LEU A 16 -0.58 16.26 -21.33
C LEU A 16 -1.00 16.03 -22.79
N GLU A 17 -2.29 16.02 -23.08
CA GLU A 17 -2.82 15.91 -24.45
C GLU A 17 -2.30 17.05 -25.34
N SER A 18 -2.40 18.31 -24.88
CA SER A 18 -1.88 19.47 -25.62
C SER A 18 -0.34 19.48 -25.78
N LEU A 19 0.39 18.91 -24.82
CA LEU A 19 1.85 18.77 -24.93
C LEU A 19 2.24 17.71 -25.96
N LEU A 20 1.52 16.59 -26.01
CA LEU A 20 1.79 15.50 -26.94
C LEU A 20 1.57 15.91 -28.41
N GLU A 21 0.67 16.85 -28.68
CA GLU A 21 0.50 17.44 -30.03
C GLU A 21 1.74 18.20 -30.53
N GLN A 22 2.54 18.73 -29.60
CA GLN A 22 3.69 19.58 -29.90
C GLN A 22 5.03 18.84 -29.80
N LEU A 23 5.05 17.66 -29.16
CA LEU A 23 6.26 16.94 -28.84
C LEU A 23 6.42 15.69 -29.71
N PRO A 24 7.41 15.65 -30.63
CA PRO A 24 7.69 14.44 -31.39
C PRO A 24 8.27 13.34 -30.47
N PRO A 25 8.04 12.05 -30.77
CA PRO A 25 8.68 10.95 -30.06
C PRO A 25 10.20 11.08 -30.07
N ARG A 26 10.82 11.07 -28.89
CA ARG A 26 12.28 11.14 -28.74
C ARG A 26 12.81 9.93 -27.96
N PRO A 27 13.26 8.87 -28.64
CA PRO A 27 13.91 7.74 -27.99
C PRO A 27 15.14 8.18 -27.19
N ARG A 28 15.33 7.58 -26.01
CA ARG A 28 16.49 7.83 -25.15
C ARG A 28 17.11 6.50 -24.69
N PRO A 29 17.67 5.70 -25.61
CA PRO A 29 18.13 4.35 -25.30
C PRO A 29 19.20 4.32 -24.20
N GLU A 30 20.18 5.24 -24.22
CA GLU A 30 21.22 5.33 -23.19
C GLU A 30 20.64 5.65 -21.81
N TRP A 31 19.67 6.56 -21.74
CA TRP A 31 18.98 6.89 -20.49
C TRP A 31 18.16 5.71 -19.97
N ARG A 32 17.43 5.02 -20.86
CA ARG A 32 16.67 3.82 -20.50
C ARG A 32 17.59 2.74 -19.95
N ALA A 33 18.70 2.45 -20.63
CA ALA A 33 19.70 1.49 -20.16
C ALA A 33 20.27 1.87 -18.78
N LYS A 34 20.47 3.17 -18.50
CA LYS A 34 20.90 3.64 -17.18
C LYS A 34 19.86 3.38 -16.09
N VAL A 35 18.58 3.67 -16.38
CA VAL A 35 17.47 3.42 -15.46
C VAL A 35 17.29 1.93 -15.19
N ASP A 36 17.37 1.11 -16.24
CA ASP A 36 17.28 -0.35 -16.12
C ASP A 36 18.46 -0.89 -15.29
N GLY A 37 19.68 -0.39 -15.52
CA GLY A 37 20.84 -0.72 -14.69
C GLY A 37 20.75 -0.26 -13.22
N TRP A 38 19.91 0.71 -12.88
CA TRP A 38 19.59 1.02 -11.48
C TRP A 38 18.57 0.04 -10.90
N ARG A 39 17.55 -0.33 -11.68
CA ARG A 39 16.54 -1.31 -11.28
C ARG A 39 17.19 -2.66 -10.93
N ASP A 40 18.14 -3.10 -11.73
CA ASP A 40 18.85 -4.38 -11.53
C ASP A 40 19.77 -4.35 -10.30
N ARG A 41 20.40 -3.20 -10.01
CA ARG A 41 21.32 -3.05 -8.87
C ARG A 41 20.62 -2.86 -7.53
N HIS A 42 19.38 -2.37 -7.54
CA HIS A 42 18.62 -2.04 -6.33
C HIS A 42 17.28 -2.79 -6.28
N PRO A 43 17.27 -4.14 -6.35
CA PRO A 43 16.04 -4.90 -6.21
C PRO A 43 15.51 -4.78 -4.78
N LEU A 44 14.20 -4.92 -4.61
CA LEU A 44 13.60 -5.04 -3.29
C LEU A 44 14.06 -6.35 -2.65
N ARG A 45 14.91 -6.26 -1.63
CA ARG A 45 15.41 -7.42 -0.86
C ARG A 45 14.75 -7.44 0.51
N HIS A 46 14.45 -8.62 1.00
CA HIS A 46 14.01 -8.86 2.37
C HIS A 46 14.81 -10.01 2.97
N PRO A 47 15.02 -10.03 4.30
CA PRO A 47 15.79 -11.09 4.95
C PRO A 47 14.99 -12.40 4.98
N HIS A 48 15.68 -13.53 4.77
CA HIS A 48 15.13 -14.85 5.08
C HIS A 48 15.69 -15.31 6.43
N ASN A 49 14.92 -15.12 7.50
CA ASN A 49 15.34 -15.41 8.87
C ASN A 49 14.57 -16.58 9.52
N GLY A 50 13.89 -17.40 8.70
CA GLY A 50 13.07 -18.52 9.16
C GLY A 50 11.66 -18.13 9.64
N LEU A 51 11.33 -16.84 9.67
CA LEU A 51 9.98 -16.34 9.88
C LEU A 51 9.35 -15.90 8.56
N LEU A 52 8.02 -15.96 8.50
CA LEU A 52 7.24 -15.45 7.38
C LEU A 52 7.43 -13.93 7.24
N GLN A 53 7.93 -13.48 6.09
CA GLN A 53 8.14 -12.07 5.83
C GLN A 53 6.87 -11.43 5.24
N PRO A 54 6.56 -10.17 5.58
CA PRO A 54 5.39 -9.48 5.00
C PRO A 54 5.48 -9.37 3.47
N GLN A 55 6.68 -9.25 2.91
CA GLN A 55 6.91 -9.23 1.46
C GLN A 55 6.55 -10.58 0.80
N GLU A 56 6.82 -11.71 1.47
CA GLU A 56 6.47 -13.05 0.97
C GLU A 56 4.95 -13.23 0.96
N VAL A 57 4.27 -12.78 2.02
CA VAL A 57 2.79 -12.79 2.10
C VAL A 57 2.19 -11.97 0.96
N LEU A 58 2.66 -10.73 0.78
CA LEU A 58 2.14 -9.82 -0.22
C LEU A 58 2.41 -10.29 -1.65
N ALA A 59 3.60 -10.81 -1.92
CA ALA A 59 3.92 -11.42 -3.21
C ALA A 59 2.97 -12.59 -3.52
N ALA A 60 2.71 -13.46 -2.54
CA ALA A 60 1.76 -14.56 -2.71
C ALA A 60 0.32 -14.05 -2.94
N CYS A 61 -0.11 -13.00 -2.26
CA CYS A 61 -1.42 -12.38 -2.48
C CYS A 61 -1.52 -11.79 -3.89
N TYR A 62 -0.57 -10.97 -4.31
CA TYR A 62 -0.59 -10.29 -5.61
C TYR A 62 -0.50 -11.25 -6.81
N GLN A 63 0.21 -12.37 -6.69
CA GLN A 63 0.21 -13.43 -7.71
C GLN A 63 -1.18 -14.04 -7.98
N ARG A 64 -2.11 -13.90 -7.04
CA ARG A 64 -3.47 -14.45 -7.14
C ARG A 64 -4.47 -13.40 -7.61
N LEU A 65 -4.11 -12.11 -7.57
CA LEU A 65 -4.98 -11.02 -7.98
C LEU A 65 -5.08 -10.92 -9.50
N GLY A 66 -6.27 -10.63 -9.99
CA GLY A 66 -6.51 -10.23 -11.37
C GLY A 66 -6.08 -8.77 -11.62
N PRO A 67 -5.99 -8.35 -12.90
CA PRO A 67 -5.55 -7.01 -13.26
C PRO A 67 -6.47 -5.89 -12.75
N GLU A 68 -7.75 -6.19 -12.50
CA GLU A 68 -8.72 -5.23 -11.99
C GLU A 68 -8.98 -5.35 -10.48
N ASP A 69 -8.37 -6.33 -9.79
CA ASP A 69 -8.60 -6.53 -8.37
C ASP A 69 -8.02 -5.37 -7.55
N VAL A 70 -8.72 -4.98 -6.49
CA VAL A 70 -8.41 -3.78 -5.71
C VAL A 70 -7.62 -4.17 -4.45
N THR A 71 -6.54 -3.43 -4.19
CA THR A 71 -5.80 -3.46 -2.95
C THR A 71 -5.97 -2.17 -2.18
N VAL A 72 -6.40 -2.27 -0.93
CA VAL A 72 -6.47 -1.15 0.01
C VAL A 72 -5.45 -1.36 1.11
N ALA A 73 -4.47 -0.47 1.23
CA ALA A 73 -3.39 -0.58 2.20
C ALA A 73 -3.59 0.40 3.36
N ASP A 74 -3.56 -0.12 4.59
CA ASP A 74 -3.63 0.67 5.82
C ASP A 74 -2.29 1.34 6.11
N VAL A 75 -2.24 2.21 7.11
CA VAL A 75 -1.05 3.03 7.42
C VAL A 75 -0.08 2.33 8.35
N GLY A 76 1.20 2.30 7.96
CA GLY A 76 2.29 1.67 8.73
C GLY A 76 3.31 0.98 7.83
N LEU A 77 4.08 0.06 8.40
CA LEU A 77 5.03 -0.76 7.63
C LEU A 77 4.33 -1.66 6.62
N ASN A 78 3.14 -2.16 6.95
CA ASN A 78 2.27 -2.88 6.03
C ASN A 78 1.97 -2.06 4.77
N GLN A 79 1.75 -0.75 4.88
CA GLN A 79 1.54 0.17 3.75
C GLN A 79 2.74 0.18 2.81
N MET A 80 3.93 0.36 3.39
CA MET A 80 5.17 0.46 2.64
C MET A 80 5.47 -0.85 1.92
N TRP A 81 5.26 -1.99 2.59
CA TRP A 81 5.46 -3.30 1.95
C TRP A 81 4.41 -3.59 0.88
N ALA A 82 3.15 -3.22 1.11
CA ALA A 82 2.09 -3.34 0.12
C ALA A 82 2.42 -2.56 -1.16
N ALA A 83 2.88 -1.31 -1.02
CA ALA A 83 3.27 -0.46 -2.14
C ALA A 83 4.58 -0.94 -2.81
N ALA A 84 5.59 -1.31 -2.03
CA ALA A 84 6.88 -1.77 -2.57
C ALA A 84 6.76 -3.11 -3.32
N SER A 85 5.81 -3.97 -2.93
CA SER A 85 5.56 -5.25 -3.58
C SER A 85 4.52 -5.15 -4.71
N TRP A 86 3.93 -3.98 -4.92
CA TRP A 86 2.81 -3.79 -5.85
C TRP A 86 3.24 -4.01 -7.32
N THR A 87 2.44 -4.76 -8.06
CA THR A 87 2.69 -5.09 -9.47
C THR A 87 1.55 -4.70 -10.41
N GLY A 88 0.42 -4.19 -9.89
CA GLY A 88 -0.74 -3.83 -10.70
C GLY A 88 -0.49 -2.56 -11.52
N THR A 89 -1.03 -2.53 -12.73
CA THR A 89 -0.85 -1.43 -13.69
C THR A 89 -2.12 -0.64 -13.96
N GLU A 90 -3.28 -1.16 -13.58
CA GLU A 90 -4.55 -0.48 -13.80
C GLU A 90 -4.69 0.74 -12.89
N PRO A 91 -5.34 1.83 -13.35
CA PRO A 91 -5.59 3.00 -12.53
C PRO A 91 -6.67 2.72 -11.47
N GLY A 92 -6.53 3.32 -10.29
CA GLY A 92 -7.58 3.33 -9.26
C GLY A 92 -7.76 2.02 -8.48
N ILE A 93 -6.85 1.05 -8.63
CA ILE A 93 -6.94 -0.24 -7.93
C ILE A 93 -5.98 -0.39 -6.73
N PHE A 94 -5.14 0.61 -6.47
CA PHE A 94 -4.35 0.70 -5.23
C PHE A 94 -4.78 1.93 -4.44
N LEU A 95 -5.36 1.72 -3.26
CA LEU A 95 -5.94 2.77 -2.42
C LEU A 95 -5.23 2.81 -1.06
N ASN A 96 -4.94 4.00 -0.55
CA ASN A 96 -4.35 4.18 0.78
C ASN A 96 -4.65 5.58 1.35
N SER A 97 -4.54 5.72 2.68
CA SER A 97 -4.46 7.05 3.31
C SER A 97 -3.01 7.54 3.25
N GLY A 98 -2.70 8.35 2.23
CA GLY A 98 -1.36 8.89 2.01
C GLY A 98 -1.09 10.19 2.75
N GLY A 99 -1.85 11.25 2.44
CA GLY A 99 -1.58 12.61 2.94
C GLY A 99 -1.76 12.76 4.45
N GLN A 100 -2.89 12.29 5.00
CA GLN A 100 -3.17 12.37 6.43
C GLN A 100 -2.53 11.22 7.23
N GLY A 101 -2.35 10.04 6.61
CA GLY A 101 -1.81 8.87 7.30
C GLY A 101 -2.77 8.31 8.35
N THR A 102 -4.07 8.24 8.05
CA THR A 102 -5.10 7.72 8.96
C THR A 102 -5.02 6.20 9.10
N MET A 103 -4.59 5.70 10.26
CA MET A 103 -4.68 4.28 10.61
C MET A 103 -6.16 3.84 10.76
N GLY A 104 -6.46 2.59 10.42
CA GLY A 104 -7.84 2.08 10.38
C GLY A 104 -8.57 2.42 9.09
N PHE A 105 -7.88 2.99 8.09
CA PHE A 105 -8.50 3.37 6.83
C PHE A 105 -8.90 2.15 5.99
N ALA A 106 -8.08 1.09 6.01
CA ALA A 106 -8.15 0.07 4.96
C ALA A 106 -9.42 -0.78 4.98
N LEU A 107 -9.93 -1.17 6.16
CA LEU A 107 -11.14 -2.00 6.23
C LEU A 107 -12.38 -1.25 5.69
N PRO A 108 -12.79 -0.09 6.23
CA PRO A 108 -13.95 0.64 5.70
C PRO A 108 -13.76 1.07 4.25
N ALA A 109 -12.55 1.47 3.84
CA ALA A 109 -12.28 1.82 2.45
C ALA A 109 -12.37 0.60 1.50
N ALA A 110 -11.95 -0.58 1.94
CA ALA A 110 -12.12 -1.82 1.18
C ALA A 110 -13.60 -2.23 1.06
N ILE A 111 -14.41 -2.02 2.11
CA ILE A 111 -15.87 -2.21 2.04
C ILE A 111 -16.47 -1.28 0.98
N GLY A 112 -16.11 0.00 1.00
CA GLY A 112 -16.54 0.96 -0.02
C GLY A 112 -16.11 0.57 -1.44
N ALA A 113 -14.86 0.13 -1.61
CA ALA A 113 -14.35 -0.34 -2.91
C ALA A 113 -15.09 -1.61 -3.40
N GLN A 114 -15.41 -2.54 -2.50
CA GLN A 114 -16.16 -3.75 -2.84
C GLN A 114 -17.61 -3.42 -3.23
N ALA A 115 -18.23 -2.44 -2.58
CA ALA A 115 -19.56 -1.94 -2.95
C ALA A 115 -19.56 -1.26 -4.32
N ALA A 116 -18.52 -0.46 -4.62
CA ALA A 116 -18.34 0.17 -5.93
C ALA A 116 -18.06 -0.84 -7.04
N HIS A 117 -17.44 -1.98 -6.71
CA HIS A 117 -17.07 -3.03 -7.65
C HIS A 117 -17.44 -4.44 -7.17
N PRO A 118 -18.73 -4.82 -7.18
CA PRO A 118 -19.19 -6.10 -6.60
C PRO A 118 -18.59 -7.35 -7.25
N GLY A 119 -18.17 -7.25 -8.53
CA GLY A 119 -17.58 -8.37 -9.28
C GLY A 119 -16.06 -8.51 -9.16
N ARG A 120 -15.38 -7.55 -8.52
CA ARG A 120 -13.91 -7.54 -8.38
C ARG A 120 -13.52 -8.08 -7.01
N ARG A 121 -12.34 -8.70 -6.90
CA ARG A 121 -11.81 -9.04 -5.57
C ARG A 121 -11.24 -7.77 -4.94
N VAL A 122 -11.58 -7.55 -3.68
CA VAL A 122 -11.00 -6.48 -2.88
C VAL A 122 -10.25 -7.07 -1.69
N ILE A 123 -8.97 -6.72 -1.57
CA ILE A 123 -8.14 -7.05 -0.41
C ILE A 123 -7.88 -5.80 0.43
N SER A 124 -7.99 -5.95 1.75
CA SER A 124 -7.56 -4.97 2.76
C SER A 124 -6.28 -5.47 3.40
N VAL A 125 -5.17 -4.75 3.22
CA VAL A 125 -3.87 -5.06 3.81
C VAL A 125 -3.62 -4.14 5.00
N CYS A 126 -3.72 -4.69 6.19
CA CYS A 126 -3.60 -3.94 7.44
C CYS A 126 -2.48 -4.48 8.34
N GLY A 127 -1.94 -3.62 9.19
CA GLY A 127 -1.27 -4.06 10.42
C GLY A 127 -2.32 -4.27 11.52
N GLU A 128 -1.99 -5.00 12.58
CA GLU A 128 -2.94 -5.27 13.66
C GLU A 128 -3.38 -3.98 14.37
N GLY A 129 -2.48 -3.01 14.54
CA GLY A 129 -2.80 -1.71 15.13
C GLY A 129 -3.84 -0.93 14.36
N GLY A 130 -3.69 -0.84 13.03
CA GLY A 130 -4.65 -0.16 12.17
C GLY A 130 -5.98 -0.91 12.10
N PHE A 131 -5.93 -2.23 11.96
CA PHE A 131 -7.13 -3.06 11.94
C PHE A 131 -7.98 -2.93 13.20
N MET A 132 -7.36 -2.90 14.39
CA MET A 132 -8.07 -2.74 15.66
C MET A 132 -8.82 -1.42 15.79
N MET A 133 -8.45 -0.36 15.05
CA MET A 133 -9.15 0.92 15.10
C MET A 133 -10.57 0.86 14.53
N THR A 134 -10.80 -0.05 13.57
CA THR A 134 -12.06 -0.12 12.84
C THR A 134 -12.58 -1.55 12.69
N ILE A 135 -12.13 -2.49 13.51
CA ILE A 135 -12.51 -3.92 13.44
C ILE A 135 -14.02 -4.15 13.48
N GLN A 136 -14.77 -3.26 14.13
CA GLN A 136 -16.24 -3.30 14.18
C GLN A 136 -16.90 -3.26 12.80
N GLU A 137 -16.23 -2.72 11.77
CA GLU A 137 -16.74 -2.66 10.40
C GLU A 137 -16.82 -4.04 9.71
N LEU A 138 -16.28 -5.10 10.34
CA LEU A 138 -16.58 -6.47 9.91
C LEU A 138 -18.09 -6.75 9.95
N ALA A 139 -18.82 -6.20 10.93
CA ALA A 139 -20.28 -6.32 10.99
C ALA A 139 -20.93 -5.67 9.76
N THR A 140 -20.48 -4.48 9.37
CA THR A 140 -20.92 -3.77 8.16
C THR A 140 -20.67 -4.58 6.90
N ALA A 141 -19.47 -5.17 6.75
CA ALA A 141 -19.14 -6.00 5.60
C ALA A 141 -20.06 -7.21 5.47
N VAL A 142 -20.36 -7.89 6.58
CA VAL A 142 -21.26 -9.05 6.63
C VAL A 142 -22.70 -8.65 6.35
N GLU A 143 -23.20 -7.60 7.01
CA GLU A 143 -24.56 -7.09 6.82
C GLU A 143 -24.81 -6.68 5.37
N ALA A 144 -23.84 -6.04 4.73
CA ALA A 144 -23.92 -5.63 3.34
C ALA A 144 -23.65 -6.77 2.32
N GLY A 145 -23.26 -7.96 2.78
CA GLY A 145 -22.91 -9.09 1.91
C GLY A 145 -21.68 -8.82 1.03
N LEU A 146 -20.75 -7.98 1.49
CA LEU A 146 -19.59 -7.53 0.72
C LEU A 146 -18.35 -8.40 1.05
N PRO A 147 -17.87 -9.25 0.12
CA PRO A 147 -16.92 -10.31 0.42
C PRO A 147 -15.44 -9.85 0.46
N VAL A 148 -15.16 -8.74 1.16
CA VAL A 148 -13.79 -8.20 1.33
C VAL A 148 -12.85 -9.23 1.95
N LYS A 149 -11.61 -9.29 1.48
CA LYS A 149 -10.57 -10.18 2.02
C LYS A 149 -9.61 -9.38 2.88
N VAL A 150 -9.56 -9.67 4.18
CA VAL A 150 -8.68 -8.95 5.12
C VAL A 150 -7.39 -9.74 5.32
N ILE A 151 -6.25 -9.07 5.14
CA ILE A 151 -4.91 -9.59 5.37
C ILE A 151 -4.26 -8.76 6.48
N ILE A 152 -4.13 -9.36 7.66
CA ILE A 152 -3.51 -8.72 8.82
C ILE A 152 -2.04 -9.16 8.91
N LEU A 153 -1.12 -8.24 8.62
CA LEU A 153 0.31 -8.43 8.82
C LEU A 153 0.65 -8.22 10.31
N ASN A 154 0.31 -9.21 11.13
CA ASN A 154 0.41 -9.13 12.59
C ASN A 154 1.87 -9.32 13.06
N ASN A 155 2.52 -8.22 13.42
CA ASN A 155 3.85 -8.22 14.03
C ASN A 155 3.82 -7.84 15.52
N ARG A 156 2.62 -7.69 16.09
CA ARG A 156 2.36 -7.33 17.51
C ARG A 156 3.01 -6.02 17.94
N GLN A 157 3.12 -5.05 17.03
CA GLN A 157 3.75 -3.77 17.30
C GLN A 157 3.30 -2.69 16.31
N LEU A 158 3.33 -1.43 16.74
CA LEU A 158 3.30 -0.28 15.84
C LEU A 158 4.63 -0.16 15.09
N GLY A 159 4.85 -1.06 14.13
CA GLY A 159 6.17 -1.32 13.54
C GLY A 159 6.87 -0.10 12.94
N MET A 160 6.12 0.81 12.29
CA MET A 160 6.70 2.05 11.75
C MET A 160 7.20 2.97 12.86
N VAL A 161 6.39 3.17 13.91
CA VAL A 161 6.76 4.01 15.06
C VAL A 161 7.93 3.40 15.80
N ARG A 162 7.92 2.08 16.01
CA ARG A 162 9.02 1.35 16.63
C ARG A 162 10.30 1.44 15.82
N GLN A 163 10.25 1.35 14.49
CA GLN A 163 11.43 1.55 13.64
C GLN A 163 12.02 2.95 13.83
N PHE A 164 11.19 4.00 13.90
CA PHE A 164 11.68 5.35 14.20
C PHE A 164 12.26 5.47 15.61
N GLN A 165 11.65 4.84 16.60
CA GLN A 165 12.21 4.75 17.95
C GLN A 165 13.58 4.05 17.97
N ASP A 166 13.72 2.96 17.23
CA ASP A 166 14.98 2.21 17.12
C ASP A 166 16.08 3.03 16.43
N VAL A 167 15.75 3.73 15.33
CA VAL A 167 16.73 4.47 14.52
C VAL A 167 17.09 5.83 15.13
N PHE A 168 16.11 6.58 15.63
CA PHE A 168 16.30 7.99 16.03
C PHE A 168 16.36 8.21 17.54
N TYR A 169 15.93 7.23 18.35
CA TYR A 169 15.85 7.35 19.81
C TYR A 169 16.65 6.27 20.54
N ALA A 170 17.74 5.80 19.93
CA ALA A 170 18.68 4.84 20.50
C ALA A 170 18.02 3.53 21.02
N GLY A 171 16.93 3.09 20.39
CA GLY A 171 16.21 1.88 20.82
C GLY A 171 15.27 2.08 22.00
N VAL A 172 15.03 3.32 22.46
CA VAL A 172 14.06 3.60 23.52
C VAL A 172 12.65 3.48 22.96
N ARG A 173 11.99 2.36 23.29
CA ARG A 173 10.63 2.04 22.84
C ARG A 173 9.60 2.51 23.84
N SER A 174 8.61 3.27 23.39
CA SER A 174 7.54 3.82 24.23
C SER A 174 6.18 3.56 23.61
N GLN A 175 5.36 2.73 24.26
CA GLN A 175 3.95 2.44 23.91
C GLN A 175 3.74 1.97 22.46
N VAL A 176 4.67 1.19 21.92
CA VAL A 176 4.61 0.65 20.55
C VAL A 176 4.37 -0.87 20.49
N ASP A 177 4.46 -1.55 21.62
CA ASP A 177 4.29 -3.00 21.67
C ASP A 177 2.82 -3.36 21.92
N HIS A 178 2.23 -4.14 21.03
CA HIS A 178 0.87 -4.66 21.18
C HIS A 178 0.93 -6.05 21.83
N THR A 179 1.21 -6.05 23.14
CA THR A 179 1.29 -7.29 23.92
C THR A 179 -0.05 -7.97 24.07
N VAL A 180 -1.16 -7.23 23.93
CA VAL A 180 -2.54 -7.73 23.99
C VAL A 180 -3.27 -7.33 22.70
N THR A 181 -3.74 -8.33 21.96
CA THR A 181 -4.61 -8.20 20.80
C THR A 181 -5.71 -9.26 20.91
N PRO A 182 -6.89 -9.06 20.32
CA PRO A 182 -7.86 -10.15 20.23
C PRO A 182 -7.27 -11.32 19.43
N ASP A 183 -7.85 -12.50 19.62
CA ASP A 183 -7.63 -13.60 18.70
C ASP A 183 -8.43 -13.30 17.42
N PHE A 184 -7.73 -13.01 16.33
CA PHE A 184 -8.38 -12.67 15.06
C PHE A 184 -9.01 -13.89 14.36
N GLN A 185 -8.88 -15.11 14.92
CA GLN A 185 -9.48 -16.33 14.39
C GLN A 185 -10.78 -16.75 15.11
N LEU A 186 -11.06 -16.18 16.29
CA LEU A 186 -12.29 -16.41 17.06
C LEU A 186 -13.38 -15.42 16.64
#